data_AF-A0A6M4BD10-F1
#
_entry.id   AF-A0A6M4BD10-F1
#
_cell.length_a   1.000
_cell.length_b   1.000
_cell.length_c   1.000
_cell.angle_alpha   90.00
_cell.angle_beta   90.00
_cell.angle_gamma   90.00
#
_symmetry.space_group_name_H-M   'P 1'
#
loop_
_entity.id
_entity.type
_entity.pdbx_description
1 polymer ?
#
loop_
_entity_poly.entity_id
_entity_poly.type
_entity_poly.pdbx_seq_one_letter_code
_entity_poly.pdbx_strand_id
1 'polypeptide(L)'
;ILDMAGFEIFDLNSFEQLCINYTNEKLQQLFNHTMFILEQEEYQREGIEWKFIDFGLDLQPTIDLIDKPMGIMALLDEECWFPKATDKTFVEKLVSAHSVHPKFMKTDFRGIADFAIIHYAGKVDYSAAQWLMKNMDPLNENVVSLLQSSQDPFVCHIWKDAEIVGMAQQAMTDTQFGARTRKGMFRTVSQLYKEQLTKLMATLRNTNPNFVRCIIPNHEKKAGKIEATLVLDQLRCNGVLEGIRICRQGFPNRIPFQEFRQRYELLTPNIIPKGFMDGKKACEQMIDALELDHNLFRVGQSKIFFRAGV
;
A
#
# COMPACT_ATOMS: atom_id res chain seq x y z
N ILE A 1 -5.33 -11.38 -8.35
CA ILE A 1 -6.28 -10.24 -8.26
C ILE A 1 -6.30 -9.85 -6.79
N LEU A 2 -6.11 -8.57 -6.49
CA LEU A 2 -6.21 -8.04 -5.12
C LEU A 2 -7.50 -7.23 -5.04
N ASP A 3 -8.39 -7.63 -4.14
CA ASP A 3 -9.64 -6.94 -3.85
C ASP A 3 -9.69 -6.67 -2.35
N MET A 4 -9.95 -5.43 -2.00
CA MET A 4 -9.85 -4.94 -0.63
C MET A 4 -10.65 -3.67 -0.43
N ALA A 5 -10.96 -3.39 0.83
CA ALA A 5 -11.61 -2.15 1.21
C ALA A 5 -10.80 -0.93 0.71
N GLY A 6 -11.50 0.00 0.06
CA GLY A 6 -10.93 1.28 -0.34
C GLY A 6 -10.61 2.16 0.87
N PHE A 7 -10.03 3.32 0.62
CA PHE A 7 -9.78 4.32 1.65
C PHE A 7 -11.11 4.78 2.27
N GLU A 8 -11.22 4.73 3.60
CA GLU A 8 -12.44 5.07 4.33
C GLU A 8 -12.24 6.33 5.17
N ILE A 9 -13.15 7.29 5.03
CA ILE A 9 -13.22 8.50 5.86
C ILE A 9 -14.66 8.66 6.33
N PHE A 10 -14.89 8.33 7.59
CA PHE A 10 -16.13 8.64 8.29
C PHE A 10 -15.95 9.84 9.23
N ASP A 11 -17.05 10.33 9.80
CA ASP A 11 -17.03 11.41 10.80
C ASP A 11 -16.13 11.07 12.00
N LEU A 12 -16.08 9.78 12.38
CA LEU A 12 -15.18 9.27 13.42
C LEU A 12 -14.68 7.87 13.03
N ASN A 13 -13.36 7.71 12.95
CA ASN A 13 -12.73 6.47 12.48
C ASN A 13 -12.11 5.71 13.66
N SER A 14 -12.17 4.38 13.63
CA SER A 14 -11.62 3.52 14.70
C SER A 14 -10.37 2.76 14.25
N PHE A 15 -9.92 1.80 15.05
CA PHE A 15 -8.72 1.00 14.80
C PHE A 15 -8.80 0.22 13.50
N GLU A 16 -9.98 -0.28 13.15
CA GLU A 16 -10.23 -1.03 11.91
C GLU A 16 -9.99 -0.14 10.68
N GLN A 17 -10.51 1.09 10.70
CA GLN A 17 -10.25 2.08 9.65
C GLN A 17 -8.76 2.44 9.56
N LEU A 18 -8.05 2.54 10.70
CA LEU A 18 -6.61 2.79 10.67
C LEU A 18 -5.89 1.67 9.89
N CYS A 19 -6.22 0.41 10.16
CA CYS A 19 -5.65 -0.74 9.45
C CYS A 19 -5.97 -0.72 7.95
N ILE A 20 -7.22 -0.42 7.57
CA ILE A 20 -7.65 -0.28 6.17
C ILE A 20 -6.89 0.84 5.47
N ASN A 21 -6.86 2.04 6.08
CA ASN A 21 -6.22 3.22 5.50
C ASN A 21 -4.70 3.08 5.41
N TYR A 22 -4.07 2.47 6.42
CA TYR A 22 -2.65 2.11 6.37
C TYR A 22 -2.30 1.20 5.19
N THR A 23 -3.15 0.21 4.92
CA THR A 23 -2.93 -0.66 3.77
C THR A 23 -3.11 0.08 2.45
N ASN A 24 -4.11 0.95 2.34
CA ASN A 24 -4.29 1.82 1.18
C ASN A 24 -3.08 2.76 0.99
N GLU A 25 -2.49 3.30 2.07
CA GLU A 25 -1.26 4.10 2.03
C GLU A 25 -0.09 3.30 1.41
N LYS A 26 0.11 2.05 1.85
CA LYS A 26 1.17 1.17 1.30
C LYS A 26 0.95 0.82 -0.17
N LEU A 27 -0.28 0.60 -0.59
CA LEU A 27 -0.59 0.31 -2.00
C LEU A 27 -0.49 1.53 -2.89
N GLN A 28 -0.86 2.71 -2.38
CA GLN A 28 -0.61 3.96 -3.07
C GLN A 28 0.89 4.22 -3.21
N GLN A 29 1.69 3.94 -2.17
CA GLN A 29 3.15 4.03 -2.27
C GLN A 29 3.73 3.02 -3.26
N LEU A 30 3.22 1.79 -3.31
CA LEU A 30 3.60 0.80 -4.32
C LEU A 30 3.27 1.31 -5.73
N PHE A 31 2.08 1.88 -5.94
CA PHE A 31 1.72 2.50 -7.20
C PHE A 31 2.68 3.63 -7.57
N ASN A 32 2.97 4.55 -6.64
CA ASN A 32 3.88 5.67 -6.87
C ASN A 32 5.28 5.15 -7.25
N HIS A 33 5.78 4.14 -6.52
CA HIS A 33 7.07 3.53 -6.81
C HIS A 33 7.09 2.84 -8.18
N THR A 34 6.08 2.03 -8.50
CA THR A 34 6.04 1.30 -9.78
C THR A 34 5.85 2.23 -10.97
N MET A 35 4.93 3.18 -10.88
CA MET A 35 4.60 4.06 -12.00
C MET A 35 5.65 5.14 -12.22
N PHE A 36 6.32 5.62 -11.16
CA PHE A 36 7.15 6.82 -11.24
C PHE A 36 8.64 6.53 -11.06
N ILE A 37 9.00 5.61 -10.17
CA ILE A 37 10.42 5.35 -9.88
C ILE A 37 10.95 4.29 -10.83
N LEU A 38 10.32 3.11 -10.89
CA LEU A 38 10.79 2.01 -11.74
C LEU A 38 10.79 2.35 -13.23
N GLU A 39 9.84 3.17 -13.69
CA GLU A 39 9.77 3.61 -15.08
C GLU A 39 10.97 4.50 -15.44
N GLN A 40 11.31 5.46 -14.58
CA GLN A 40 12.46 6.35 -14.80
C GLN A 40 13.80 5.62 -14.64
N GLU A 41 13.89 4.65 -13.72
CA GLU A 41 15.05 3.77 -13.57
C GLU A 41 15.29 2.91 -14.81
N GLU A 42 14.22 2.44 -15.48
CA GLU A 42 14.35 1.72 -16.75
C GLU A 42 14.92 2.65 -17.84
N TYR A 43 14.45 3.89 -17.93
CA TYR A 43 14.99 4.85 -18.90
C TYR A 43 16.48 5.11 -18.65
N GLN A 44 16.88 5.25 -17.39
CA GLN A 44 18.29 5.41 -17.02
C GLN A 44 19.11 4.16 -17.37
N ARG A 45 18.59 2.95 -17.09
CA ARG A 45 19.24 1.67 -17.43
C ARG A 45 19.43 1.50 -18.92
N GLU A 46 18.48 1.96 -19.72
CA GLU A 46 18.52 1.93 -21.18
C GLU A 46 19.27 3.12 -21.78
N GLY A 47 19.87 3.99 -20.95
CA GLY A 47 20.65 5.15 -21.40
C GLY A 47 19.83 6.17 -22.19
N ILE A 48 18.52 6.23 -21.95
CA ILE A 48 17.63 7.20 -22.59
C ILE A 48 17.86 8.55 -21.93
N GLU A 49 18.00 9.59 -22.75
CA GLU A 49 18.06 10.97 -22.27
C GLU A 49 16.71 11.34 -21.64
N TRP A 50 16.67 11.29 -20.31
CA TRP A 50 15.50 11.59 -19.52
C TRP A 50 15.90 12.44 -18.32
N LYS A 51 15.20 13.57 -18.12
CA LYS A 51 15.37 14.37 -16.92
C LYS A 51 14.49 13.78 -15.82
N PHE A 52 15.11 13.31 -14.74
CA PHE A 52 14.36 12.80 -13.60
C PHE A 52 13.37 13.86 -13.10
N ILE A 53 12.10 13.46 -12.98
CA ILE A 53 11.03 14.31 -12.47
C ILE A 53 10.68 13.78 -11.08
N ASP A 54 10.91 14.61 -10.07
CA ASP A 54 10.40 14.37 -8.73
C ASP A 54 8.97 14.91 -8.63
N PHE A 55 8.04 14.04 -8.26
CA PHE A 55 6.62 14.35 -8.14
C PHE A 55 6.21 14.69 -6.69
N GLY A 56 7.10 14.55 -5.70
CA GLY A 56 6.80 14.87 -4.31
C GLY A 56 5.69 14.01 -3.69
N LEU A 57 5.35 12.88 -4.32
CA LEU A 57 4.30 11.95 -3.89
C LEU A 57 4.84 10.88 -2.93
N ASP A 58 5.75 11.26 -2.03
CA ASP A 58 6.30 10.32 -1.06
C ASP A 58 5.36 10.17 0.15
N LEU A 59 4.77 8.98 0.28
CA LEU A 59 3.89 8.62 1.39
C LEU A 59 4.65 7.94 2.53
N GLN A 60 5.97 7.73 2.38
CA GLN A 60 6.80 7.09 3.39
C GLN A 60 6.70 7.76 4.77
N PRO A 61 6.62 9.10 4.92
CA PRO A 61 6.45 9.71 6.24
C PRO A 61 5.16 9.29 6.97
N THR A 62 4.05 9.11 6.26
CA THR A 62 2.79 8.65 6.86
C THR A 62 2.85 7.16 7.18
N ILE A 63 3.43 6.35 6.28
CA ILE A 63 3.64 4.91 6.51
C ILE A 63 4.51 4.68 7.74
N ASP A 64 5.64 5.39 7.83
CA ASP A 64 6.60 5.31 8.92
C ASP A 64 5.97 5.70 10.25
N LEU A 65 5.17 6.77 10.28
CA LEU A 65 4.42 7.17 11.47
C LEU A 65 3.56 6.03 12.02
N ILE A 66 2.99 5.19 11.15
CA ILE A 66 2.10 4.10 11.54
C ILE A 66 2.88 2.83 11.92
N ASP A 67 3.86 2.42 11.11
CA ASP A 67 4.37 1.04 11.11
C ASP A 67 5.79 0.83 11.65
N LYS A 68 6.60 1.90 11.73
CA LYS A 68 7.98 1.83 12.20
C LYS A 68 8.06 1.60 13.71
N PRO A 69 9.24 1.21 14.24
CA PRO A 69 9.50 1.27 15.67
C PRO A 69 9.15 2.65 16.21
N MET A 70 8.50 2.69 17.39
CA MET A 70 7.96 3.92 17.99
C MET A 70 6.84 4.61 17.18
N GLY A 71 6.31 3.97 16.13
CA GLY A 71 5.12 4.43 15.42
C GLY A 71 3.83 4.04 16.14
N ILE A 72 2.69 4.44 15.58
CA ILE A 72 1.36 4.30 16.22
C ILE A 72 1.05 2.84 16.60
N MET A 73 1.26 1.88 15.70
CA MET A 73 0.99 0.47 15.98
C MET A 73 1.92 -0.09 17.07
N ALA A 74 3.20 0.29 17.06
CA ALA A 74 4.16 -0.16 18.06
C ALA A 74 3.85 0.41 19.45
N LEU A 75 3.47 1.69 19.53
CA LEU A 75 3.06 2.32 20.79
C LEU A 75 1.75 1.72 21.32
N LEU A 76 0.82 1.36 20.43
CA LEU A 76 -0.41 0.67 20.80
C LEU A 76 -0.11 -0.72 21.35
N ASP A 77 0.77 -1.47 20.69
CA ASP A 77 1.20 -2.78 21.13
C ASP A 77 1.82 -2.70 22.52
N GLU A 78 2.74 -1.77 22.76
CA GLU A 78 3.36 -1.56 24.08
C GLU A 78 2.33 -1.25 25.16
N GLU A 79 1.39 -0.33 24.91
CA GLU A 79 0.35 0.02 25.89
C GLU A 79 -0.56 -1.15 26.24
N CYS A 80 -0.78 -2.10 25.32
CA CYS A 80 -1.54 -3.32 25.60
C CYS A 80 -0.90 -4.20 26.70
N TRP A 81 0.39 -4.05 26.96
CA TRP A 81 1.11 -4.81 28.00
C TRP A 81 1.10 -4.16 29.38
N PHE A 82 0.66 -2.90 29.50
CA PHE A 82 0.70 -2.17 30.77
C PHE A 82 -0.61 -2.38 31.56
N PRO A 83 -0.58 -2.96 32.78
CA PRO A 83 -1.80 -3.33 33.53
C PRO A 83 -2.74 -2.17 33.89
N LYS A 84 -2.25 -0.93 33.85
CA LYS A 84 -3.02 0.30 34.15
C LYS A 84 -3.15 1.23 32.94
N ALA A 85 -2.71 0.79 31.75
CA ALA A 85 -2.90 1.56 30.55
C ALA A 85 -4.38 1.63 30.18
N THR A 86 -4.75 2.74 29.56
CA THR A 86 -6.09 3.00 29.03
C THR A 86 -5.93 3.61 27.65
N ASP A 87 -7.01 3.64 26.87
CA ASP A 87 -6.99 4.30 25.55
C ASP A 87 -6.54 5.77 25.67
N LYS A 88 -6.81 6.43 26.81
CA LYS A 88 -6.36 7.80 27.09
C LYS A 88 -4.85 7.90 27.30
N THR A 89 -4.25 6.99 28.09
CA THR A 89 -2.78 6.99 28.29
C THR A 89 -2.05 6.69 26.98
N PHE A 90 -2.64 5.84 26.14
CA PHE A 90 -2.15 5.61 24.79
C PHE A 90 -2.15 6.89 23.94
N VAL A 91 -3.27 7.63 23.91
CA VAL A 91 -3.35 8.90 23.18
C VAL A 91 -2.35 9.94 23.70
N GLU A 92 -2.21 10.07 25.03
CA GLU A 92 -1.21 10.95 25.64
C GLU A 92 0.21 10.59 25.20
N LYS A 93 0.54 9.29 25.16
CA LYS A 93 1.82 8.78 24.67
C LYS A 93 2.03 9.09 23.18
N LEU A 94 1.02 8.91 22.33
CA LEU A 94 1.08 9.28 20.91
C LEU A 94 1.37 10.77 20.73
N VAL A 95 0.63 11.64 21.43
CA VAL A 95 0.81 13.09 21.36
C VAL A 95 2.20 13.48 21.83
N SER A 96 2.70 12.88 22.92
CA SER A 96 4.07 13.12 23.40
C SER A 96 5.12 12.69 22.38
N ALA A 97 4.92 11.57 21.68
CA ALA A 97 5.88 11.03 20.72
C ALA A 97 5.87 11.76 19.37
N HIS A 98 4.70 12.22 18.90
CA HIS A 98 4.50 12.64 17.51
C HIS A 98 3.93 14.05 17.34
N SER A 99 3.78 14.86 18.38
CA SER A 99 3.22 16.23 18.30
C SER A 99 3.88 17.15 17.26
N VAL A 100 5.16 16.95 16.95
CA VAL A 100 5.91 17.73 15.95
C VAL A 100 5.98 17.06 14.58
N HIS A 101 5.45 15.84 14.43
CA HIS A 101 5.51 15.09 13.19
C HIS A 101 4.55 15.68 12.16
N PRO A 102 4.98 15.98 10.91
CA PRO A 102 4.16 16.72 9.94
C PRO A 102 2.90 15.97 9.47
N LYS A 103 2.84 14.65 9.71
CA LYS A 103 1.70 13.80 9.36
C LYS A 103 0.81 13.44 10.56
N PHE A 104 1.16 13.89 11.75
CA PHE A 104 0.37 13.68 12.96
C PHE A 104 -0.23 15.01 13.41
N MET A 105 -1.49 15.01 13.82
CA MET A 105 -2.15 16.20 14.35
C MET A 105 -2.88 15.87 15.63
N LYS A 106 -2.64 16.71 16.64
CA LYS A 106 -3.46 16.73 17.84
C LYS A 106 -4.80 17.40 17.52
N THR A 107 -5.88 16.84 18.02
CA THR A 107 -7.22 17.42 17.87
C THR A 107 -7.43 18.59 18.85
N ASP A 108 -8.36 19.50 18.52
CA ASP A 108 -8.74 20.58 19.43
C ASP A 108 -9.42 19.97 20.67
N PHE A 109 -9.36 20.65 21.83
CA PHE A 109 -9.96 20.16 23.08
C PHE A 109 -11.49 20.00 23.02
N ARG A 110 -12.13 20.57 22.00
CA ARG A 110 -13.57 20.45 21.68
C ARG A 110 -13.86 19.38 20.62
N GLY A 111 -12.83 18.77 20.05
CA GLY A 111 -12.96 17.72 19.05
C GLY A 111 -13.47 16.42 19.66
N ILE A 112 -14.20 15.65 18.85
CA ILE A 112 -14.69 14.31 19.23
C ILE A 112 -13.58 13.25 19.01
N ALA A 113 -12.66 13.52 18.10
CA ALA A 113 -11.52 12.66 17.82
C ALA A 113 -10.38 12.89 18.81
N ASP A 114 -9.59 11.84 19.06
CA ASP A 114 -8.46 11.85 19.97
C ASP A 114 -7.18 12.35 19.28
N PHE A 115 -7.02 12.05 18.00
CA PHE A 115 -5.93 12.53 17.14
C PHE A 115 -6.33 12.42 15.66
N ALA A 116 -5.51 12.98 14.78
CA ALA A 116 -5.69 12.86 13.34
C ALA A 116 -4.38 12.54 12.63
N ILE A 117 -4.49 11.85 11.48
CA ILE A 117 -3.35 11.54 10.61
C ILE A 117 -3.59 12.19 9.25
N ILE A 118 -2.55 12.77 8.67
CA ILE A 118 -2.55 13.25 7.28
C ILE A 118 -2.18 12.10 6.35
N HIS A 119 -3.18 11.50 5.74
CA HIS A 119 -3.03 10.49 4.71
C HIS A 119 -2.93 11.11 3.31
N TYR A 120 -2.55 10.32 2.31
CA TYR A 120 -2.59 10.77 0.91
C TYR A 120 -3.99 11.23 0.46
N ALA A 121 -5.04 10.62 1.02
CA ALA A 121 -6.43 10.93 0.69
C ALA A 121 -7.02 12.08 1.51
N GLY A 122 -6.24 12.66 2.43
CA GLY A 122 -6.65 13.77 3.28
C GLY A 122 -6.46 13.51 4.76
N LYS A 123 -6.94 14.45 5.58
CA LYS A 123 -6.96 14.33 7.03
C LYS A 123 -8.01 13.29 7.44
N VAL A 124 -7.63 12.35 8.30
CA VAL A 124 -8.55 11.40 8.92
C VAL A 124 -8.51 11.56 10.44
N ASP A 125 -9.69 11.80 11.02
CA ASP A 125 -9.90 11.95 12.46
C ASP A 125 -10.18 10.57 13.09
N TYR A 126 -9.39 10.17 14.10
CA TYR A 126 -9.50 8.87 14.76
C TYR A 126 -9.93 9.02 16.22
N SER A 127 -10.83 8.14 16.67
CA SER A 127 -11.08 7.91 18.09
C SER A 127 -10.39 6.62 18.54
N ALA A 128 -9.56 6.74 19.56
CA ALA A 128 -8.82 5.66 20.20
C ALA A 128 -9.69 4.80 21.14
N ALA A 129 -10.99 5.08 21.27
CA ALA A 129 -11.88 4.35 22.15
C ALA A 129 -11.84 2.84 21.85
N GLN A 130 -11.57 2.05 22.89
CA GLN A 130 -11.44 0.59 22.87
C GLN A 130 -10.30 0.05 21.99
N TRP A 131 -9.32 0.87 21.59
CA TRP A 131 -8.21 0.40 20.76
C TRP A 131 -7.36 -0.65 21.46
N LEU A 132 -7.10 -0.50 22.76
CA LEU A 132 -6.36 -1.51 23.51
C LEU A 132 -7.11 -2.85 23.48
N MET A 133 -8.41 -2.85 23.77
CA MET A 133 -9.23 -4.06 23.71
C MET A 133 -9.22 -4.69 22.32
N LYS A 134 -9.44 -3.89 21.27
CA LYS A 134 -9.46 -4.35 19.88
C LYS A 134 -8.12 -4.90 19.42
N ASN A 135 -7.00 -4.33 19.89
CA ASN A 135 -5.67 -4.78 19.51
C ASN A 135 -5.23 -6.04 20.28
N MET A 136 -5.70 -6.21 21.51
CA MET A 136 -5.45 -7.41 22.32
C MET A 136 -6.34 -8.58 21.92
N ASP A 137 -7.54 -8.30 21.41
CA ASP A 137 -8.56 -9.30 21.03
C ASP A 137 -8.78 -10.38 22.10
N PRO A 138 -9.13 -10.00 23.35
CA PRO A 138 -9.20 -10.93 24.46
C PRO A 138 -10.39 -11.89 24.32
N LEU A 139 -10.12 -13.20 24.40
CA LEU A 139 -11.12 -14.25 24.41
C LEU A 139 -11.24 -14.91 25.78
N ASN A 140 -12.45 -15.33 26.15
CA ASN A 140 -12.66 -16.08 27.39
C ASN A 140 -12.21 -17.54 27.22
N GLU A 141 -11.16 -17.92 27.95
CA GLU A 141 -10.56 -19.27 27.91
C GLU A 141 -11.57 -20.41 28.11
N ASN A 142 -12.53 -20.24 29.04
CA ASN A 142 -13.52 -21.27 29.34
C ASN A 142 -14.49 -21.49 28.17
N VAL A 143 -14.86 -20.39 27.49
CA VAL A 143 -15.76 -20.45 26.34
C VAL A 143 -15.04 -21.10 25.15
N VAL A 144 -13.78 -20.73 24.90
CA VAL A 144 -12.97 -21.35 23.85
C VAL A 144 -12.82 -22.86 24.09
N SER A 145 -12.50 -23.27 25.32
CA SER A 145 -12.39 -24.69 25.68
C SER A 145 -13.70 -25.47 25.50
N LEU A 146 -14.84 -24.84 25.82
CA LEU A 146 -16.15 -25.45 25.59
C LEU A 146 -16.45 -25.63 24.09
N LEU A 147 -16.11 -24.63 23.27
CA LEU A 147 -16.33 -24.70 21.82
C LEU A 147 -15.41 -25.72 21.14
N GLN A 148 -14.16 -25.85 21.60
CA GLN A 148 -13.21 -26.87 21.16
C GLN A 148 -13.62 -28.29 21.56
N SER A 149 -14.45 -28.44 22.60
CA SER A 149 -14.99 -29.73 23.08
C SER A 149 -16.46 -29.96 22.71
N SER A 150 -16.98 -29.17 21.77
CA SER A 150 -18.35 -29.30 21.28
C SER A 150 -18.63 -30.72 20.76
N GLN A 151 -19.88 -31.16 20.89
CA GLN A 151 -20.33 -32.42 20.29
C GLN A 151 -20.57 -32.29 18.79
N ASP A 152 -20.67 -31.07 18.26
CA ASP A 152 -20.77 -30.80 16.83
C ASP A 152 -19.36 -30.80 16.19
N PRO A 153 -19.06 -31.76 15.29
CA PRO A 153 -17.77 -31.82 14.61
C PRO A 153 -17.44 -30.54 13.83
N PHE A 154 -18.44 -29.82 13.31
CA PHE A 154 -18.23 -28.56 12.59
C PHE A 154 -17.72 -27.47 13.52
N VAL A 155 -18.33 -27.31 14.69
CA VAL A 155 -17.91 -26.33 15.70
C VAL A 155 -16.49 -26.64 16.19
N CYS A 156 -16.20 -27.90 16.51
CA CYS A 156 -14.85 -28.32 16.88
C CYS A 156 -13.82 -27.99 15.80
N HIS A 157 -14.18 -28.18 14.52
CA HIS A 157 -13.27 -27.86 13.41
C HIS A 157 -12.96 -26.37 13.29
N ILE A 158 -13.95 -25.49 13.50
CA ILE A 158 -13.75 -24.03 13.48
C ILE A 158 -12.78 -23.59 14.58
N TRP A 159 -12.93 -24.15 15.78
CA TRP A 159 -12.21 -23.70 16.98
C TRP A 159 -10.90 -24.44 17.25
N LYS A 160 -10.53 -25.43 16.42
CA LYS A 160 -9.36 -26.30 16.64
C LYS A 160 -8.03 -25.54 16.82
N ASP A 161 -7.88 -24.42 16.12
CA ASP A 161 -6.66 -23.59 16.09
C ASP A 161 -6.82 -22.28 16.89
N ALA A 162 -7.89 -22.15 17.69
CA ALA A 162 -8.09 -20.97 18.52
C ALA A 162 -7.02 -20.92 19.62
N GLU A 163 -6.02 -20.06 19.43
CA GLU A 163 -5.02 -19.73 20.43
C GLU A 163 -5.57 -18.64 21.36
N ILE A 164 -5.47 -18.85 22.67
CA ILE A 164 -5.97 -17.87 23.63
C ILE A 164 -4.84 -16.90 23.98
N VAL A 165 -5.12 -15.63 23.76
CA VAL A 165 -4.34 -14.50 24.27
C VAL A 165 -4.64 -14.35 25.77
N GLY A 166 -4.06 -15.23 26.58
CA GLY A 166 -4.30 -15.26 28.02
C GLY A 166 -3.61 -14.10 28.74
N MET A 167 -4.32 -13.00 29.02
CA MET A 167 -3.88 -11.98 29.99
C MET A 167 -3.61 -12.57 31.39
N ALA A 168 -4.20 -13.74 31.69
CA ALA A 168 -4.12 -14.40 32.98
C ALA A 168 -2.69 -14.87 33.34
N GLN A 169 -1.76 -15.00 32.38
CA GLN A 169 -0.40 -15.47 32.68
C GLN A 169 0.51 -14.43 33.35
N GLN A 170 0.16 -13.14 33.34
CA GLN A 170 0.94 -12.11 34.05
C GLN A 170 0.43 -11.78 35.45
N ALA A 171 -0.82 -12.14 35.79
CA ALA A 171 -1.32 -12.00 37.16
C ALA A 171 -0.84 -13.11 38.10
N MET A 172 -0.18 -14.16 37.58
CA MET A 172 0.22 -15.36 38.33
C MET A 172 1.74 -15.52 38.52
N THR A 173 2.52 -14.45 38.47
CA THR A 173 3.97 -14.54 38.75
C THR A 173 4.34 -14.65 40.23
N ASP A 174 3.36 -14.71 41.15
CA ASP A 174 3.60 -14.83 42.61
C ASP A 174 3.20 -16.19 43.20
N THR A 175 3.44 -17.32 42.51
CA THR A 175 3.34 -18.64 43.16
C THR A 175 4.60 -19.49 42.99
N GLN A 176 5.09 -19.97 44.14
CA GLN A 176 6.37 -20.67 44.38
C GLN A 176 6.51 -22.05 43.73
N PHE A 177 5.60 -22.48 42.85
CA PHE A 177 5.64 -23.78 42.19
C PHE A 177 5.60 -23.61 40.67
N GLY A 178 6.70 -24.05 40.03
CA GLY A 178 7.02 -23.74 38.63
C GLY A 178 5.89 -23.96 37.64
N ALA A 179 5.52 -22.89 36.93
CA ALA A 179 4.63 -22.94 35.79
C ALA A 179 5.41 -23.40 34.54
N ARG A 180 4.89 -24.42 33.85
CA ARG A 180 5.26 -24.68 32.46
C ARG A 180 4.85 -23.47 31.62
N THR A 181 5.82 -22.65 31.26
CA THR A 181 5.66 -21.61 30.24
C THR A 181 5.40 -22.28 28.89
N ARG A 182 4.12 -22.47 28.52
CA ARG A 182 3.79 -22.54 27.09
C ARG A 182 4.07 -21.14 26.54
N LYS A 183 5.25 -20.98 25.92
CA LYS A 183 5.63 -19.85 25.08
C LYS A 183 4.65 -19.74 23.90
N GLY A 184 3.43 -19.28 24.15
CA GLY A 184 2.62 -18.63 23.12
C GLY A 184 3.13 -17.20 23.06
N MET A 185 3.73 -16.81 21.94
CA MET A 185 4.15 -15.43 21.74
C MET A 185 2.87 -14.60 21.61
N PHE A 186 2.47 -13.90 22.67
CA PHE A 186 1.34 -12.97 22.63
C PHE A 186 1.59 -12.01 21.46
N ARG A 187 0.75 -12.12 20.44
CA ARG A 187 0.80 -11.30 19.24
C ARG A 187 -0.49 -10.50 19.21
N THR A 188 -0.35 -9.18 19.14
CA THR A 188 -1.49 -8.29 18.98
C THR A 188 -2.04 -8.39 17.56
N VAL A 189 -3.27 -7.93 17.36
CA VAL A 189 -3.89 -7.82 16.04
C VAL A 189 -3.03 -6.96 15.11
N SER A 190 -2.46 -5.85 15.60
CA SER A 190 -1.61 -4.97 14.79
C SER A 190 -0.34 -5.69 14.30
N GLN A 191 0.30 -6.50 15.14
CA GLN A 191 1.50 -7.27 14.78
C GLN A 191 1.18 -8.31 13.72
N LEU A 192 0.11 -9.08 13.92
CA LEU A 192 -0.33 -10.09 12.97
C LEU A 192 -0.67 -9.44 11.62
N TYR A 193 -1.42 -8.35 11.65
CA TYR A 193 -1.80 -7.60 10.45
C TYR A 193 -0.57 -7.06 9.71
N LYS A 194 0.40 -6.48 10.43
CA LYS A 194 1.64 -5.96 9.84
C LYS A 194 2.49 -7.06 9.21
N GLU A 195 2.61 -8.22 9.85
CA GLU A 195 3.32 -9.37 9.29
C GLU A 195 2.66 -9.87 8.01
N GLN A 196 1.34 -10.03 8.01
CA GLN A 196 0.57 -10.47 6.83
C GLN A 196 0.68 -9.46 5.68
N LEU A 197 0.51 -8.17 5.97
CA LEU A 197 0.63 -7.12 4.97
C LEU A 197 2.05 -7.05 4.40
N THR A 198 3.09 -7.22 5.22
CA THR A 198 4.48 -7.26 4.74
C THR A 198 4.70 -8.39 3.74
N LYS A 199 4.15 -9.59 4.02
CA LYS A 199 4.20 -10.73 3.09
C LYS A 199 3.47 -10.42 1.79
N LEU A 200 2.26 -9.86 1.87
CA LEU A 200 1.49 -9.44 0.70
C LEU A 200 2.27 -8.43 -0.17
N MET A 201 2.81 -7.37 0.45
CA MET A 201 3.58 -6.35 -0.28
C MET A 201 4.84 -6.93 -0.92
N ALA A 202 5.51 -7.89 -0.28
CA ALA A 202 6.65 -8.60 -0.88
C ALA A 202 6.23 -9.41 -2.11
N THR A 203 5.08 -10.10 -2.06
CA THR A 203 4.54 -10.80 -3.24
C THR A 203 4.22 -9.81 -4.36
N LEU A 204 3.53 -8.70 -4.08
CA LEU A 204 3.14 -7.72 -5.11
C LEU A 204 4.35 -7.09 -5.79
N ARG A 205 5.41 -6.76 -5.04
CA ARG A 205 6.67 -6.20 -5.60
C ARG A 205 7.38 -7.16 -6.56
N ASN A 206 7.16 -8.47 -6.42
CA ASN A 206 7.74 -9.50 -7.29
C ASN A 206 6.80 -9.92 -8.44
N THR A 207 5.76 -9.13 -8.73
CA THR A 207 4.84 -9.36 -9.85
C THR A 207 4.83 -8.17 -10.80
N ASN A 208 4.21 -8.34 -11.98
CA ASN A 208 3.92 -7.21 -12.87
C ASN A 208 2.50 -6.68 -12.58
N PRO A 209 2.35 -5.57 -11.85
CA PRO A 209 1.04 -5.10 -11.43
C PRO A 209 0.28 -4.43 -12.58
N ASN A 210 -1.02 -4.69 -12.64
CA ASN A 210 -1.96 -3.93 -13.46
C ASN A 210 -2.91 -3.21 -12.52
N PHE A 211 -2.98 -1.88 -12.64
CA PHE A 211 -3.77 -1.05 -11.74
C PHE A 211 -5.12 -0.69 -12.36
N VAL A 212 -6.21 -0.92 -11.61
CA VAL A 212 -7.57 -0.46 -11.94
C VAL A 212 -8.02 0.45 -10.81
N ARG A 213 -8.22 1.74 -11.10
CA ARG A 213 -8.66 2.75 -10.12
C ARG A 213 -10.16 2.95 -10.22
N CYS A 214 -10.90 2.30 -9.32
CA CYS A 214 -12.35 2.50 -9.20
C CYS A 214 -12.63 3.87 -8.56
N ILE A 215 -13.59 4.62 -9.13
CA ILE A 215 -13.98 5.95 -8.66
C ILE A 215 -15.45 5.92 -8.26
N ILE A 216 -15.76 6.42 -7.06
CA ILE A 216 -17.12 6.52 -6.56
C ILE A 216 -17.79 7.74 -7.22
N PRO A 217 -18.91 7.55 -7.96
CA PRO A 217 -19.55 8.65 -8.67
C PRO A 217 -20.46 9.49 -7.76
N ASN A 218 -21.04 8.91 -6.71
CA ASN A 218 -21.87 9.58 -5.70
C ASN A 218 -22.07 8.71 -4.45
N HIS A 219 -22.30 9.31 -3.28
CA HIS A 219 -22.60 8.59 -2.04
C HIS A 219 -24.06 8.09 -1.93
N GLU A 220 -24.97 8.62 -2.76
CA GLU A 220 -26.38 8.23 -2.80
C GLU A 220 -26.63 6.86 -3.46
N LYS A 221 -25.59 6.22 -4.00
CA LYS A 221 -25.66 4.95 -4.72
C LYS A 221 -26.63 5.00 -5.92
N LYS A 222 -26.78 6.17 -6.56
CA LYS A 222 -27.66 6.37 -7.72
C LYS A 222 -26.92 6.17 -9.05
N ALA A 223 -27.50 5.40 -9.95
CA ALA A 223 -27.00 5.27 -11.31
C ALA A 223 -27.14 6.59 -12.09
N GLY A 224 -26.19 6.88 -12.99
CA GLY A 224 -26.22 8.06 -13.87
C GLY A 224 -26.01 9.42 -13.18
N LYS A 225 -25.75 9.44 -11.87
CA LYS A 225 -25.45 10.66 -11.11
C LYS A 225 -23.95 10.74 -10.82
N ILE A 226 -23.34 11.87 -11.14
CA ILE A 226 -21.93 12.17 -10.82
C ILE A 226 -21.87 13.42 -9.97
N GLU A 227 -21.16 13.33 -8.85
CA GLU A 227 -20.81 14.45 -8.00
C GLU A 227 -19.38 14.92 -8.33
N ALA A 228 -19.28 16.09 -8.95
CA ALA A 228 -18.03 16.56 -9.54
C ALA A 228 -16.92 16.79 -8.50
N THR A 229 -17.25 17.36 -7.34
CA THR A 229 -16.32 17.60 -6.23
C THR A 229 -15.75 16.29 -5.69
N LEU A 230 -16.63 15.32 -5.39
CA LEU A 230 -16.24 13.99 -4.92
C LEU A 230 -15.31 13.27 -5.91
N VAL A 231 -15.62 13.30 -7.20
CA VAL A 231 -14.78 12.68 -8.23
C VAL A 231 -13.44 13.40 -8.36
N LEU A 232 -13.44 14.73 -8.35
CA LEU A 232 -12.22 15.53 -8.46
C LEU A 232 -11.25 15.27 -7.30
N ASP A 233 -11.78 15.18 -6.08
CA ASP A 233 -10.96 14.90 -4.89
C ASP A 233 -10.34 13.51 -4.95
N GLN A 234 -11.12 12.50 -5.37
CA GLN A 234 -10.58 11.14 -5.60
C GLN A 234 -9.48 11.12 -6.67
N LEU A 235 -9.64 11.86 -7.78
CA LEU A 235 -8.64 11.91 -8.85
C LEU A 235 -7.32 12.55 -8.38
N ARG A 236 -7.40 13.57 -7.53
CA ARG A 236 -6.24 14.23 -6.91
C ARG A 236 -5.54 13.29 -5.94
N CYS A 237 -6.28 12.73 -4.98
CA CYS A 237 -5.73 11.86 -3.95
C CYS A 237 -5.12 10.58 -4.53
N ASN A 238 -5.76 9.95 -5.51
CA ASN A 238 -5.22 8.74 -6.13
C ASN A 238 -3.98 8.99 -7.02
N GLY A 239 -3.57 10.25 -7.23
CA GLY A 239 -2.45 10.63 -8.10
C GLY A 239 -2.71 10.35 -9.58
N VAL A 240 -3.98 10.35 -10.00
CA VAL A 240 -4.36 9.99 -11.38
C VAL A 240 -3.87 11.03 -12.38
N LEU A 241 -3.93 12.32 -12.02
CA LEU A 241 -3.50 13.41 -12.90
C LEU A 241 -1.98 13.37 -13.14
N GLU A 242 -1.22 13.09 -12.09
CA GLU A 242 0.23 12.91 -12.14
C GLU A 242 0.59 11.67 -12.95
N GLY A 243 -0.13 10.56 -12.74
CA GLY A 243 0.01 9.35 -13.55
C GLY A 243 -0.21 9.59 -15.04
N ILE A 244 -1.28 10.30 -15.41
CA ILE A 244 -1.55 10.65 -16.81
C ILE A 244 -0.45 11.56 -17.37
N ARG A 245 0.02 12.55 -16.59
CA ARG A 245 1.09 13.45 -17.03
C ARG A 245 2.36 12.67 -17.39
N ILE A 246 2.71 11.66 -16.60
CA ILE A 246 3.88 10.81 -16.84
C ILE A 246 3.68 9.91 -18.05
N CYS A 247 2.54 9.23 -18.16
CA CYS A 247 2.27 8.40 -19.35
C CYS A 247 2.28 9.22 -20.65
N ARG A 248 1.93 10.51 -20.59
CA ARG A 248 1.98 11.42 -21.75
C ARG A 248 3.39 11.95 -22.05
N GLN A 249 4.21 12.19 -21.03
CA GLN A 249 5.56 12.72 -21.20
C GLN A 249 6.59 11.62 -21.47
N GLY A 250 6.39 10.44 -20.90
CA GLY A 250 7.25 9.27 -21.05
C GLY A 250 6.92 8.42 -22.27
N PHE A 251 7.46 7.20 -22.27
CA PHE A 251 7.39 6.25 -23.37
C PHE A 251 6.89 4.89 -22.86
N PRO A 252 5.57 4.74 -22.63
CA PRO A 252 5.01 3.56 -21.96
C PRO A 252 5.09 2.29 -22.81
N ASN A 253 5.23 2.42 -24.12
CA ASN A 253 5.34 1.29 -25.04
C ASN A 253 6.81 0.99 -25.31
N ARG A 254 7.23 -0.27 -25.14
CA ARG A 254 8.61 -0.69 -25.39
C ARG A 254 8.66 -2.02 -26.12
N ILE A 255 9.53 -2.11 -27.13
CA ILE A 255 9.67 -3.29 -27.98
C ILE A 255 11.16 -3.61 -28.14
N PRO A 256 11.61 -4.86 -27.88
CA PRO A 256 12.97 -5.28 -28.16
C PRO A 256 13.33 -5.16 -29.64
N PHE A 257 14.60 -4.87 -29.95
CA PHE A 257 15.04 -4.68 -31.35
C PHE A 257 14.71 -5.85 -32.27
N GLN A 258 14.88 -7.08 -31.79
CA GLN A 258 14.58 -8.28 -32.58
C GLN A 258 13.09 -8.35 -32.96
N GLU A 259 12.21 -8.06 -32.01
CA GLU A 259 10.77 -8.10 -32.24
C GLU A 259 10.32 -6.97 -33.16
N PHE A 260 10.85 -5.75 -32.95
CA PHE A 260 10.57 -4.61 -33.81
C PHE A 260 10.95 -4.91 -35.27
N ARG A 261 12.18 -5.40 -35.49
CA ARG A 261 12.63 -5.78 -36.82
C ARG A 261 11.74 -6.87 -37.42
N GLN A 262 11.55 -7.99 -36.72
CA GLN A 262 10.75 -9.10 -37.23
C GLN A 262 9.35 -8.69 -37.64
N ARG A 263 8.74 -7.75 -36.90
CA ARG A 263 7.37 -7.31 -37.12
C ARG A 263 7.24 -6.26 -38.22
N TYR A 264 8.19 -5.33 -38.33
CA TYR A 264 8.04 -4.13 -39.16
C TYR A 264 8.99 -4.08 -40.37
N GLU A 265 9.91 -5.02 -40.55
CA GLU A 265 10.85 -5.06 -41.70
C GLU A 265 10.12 -5.08 -43.06
N LEU A 266 8.89 -5.61 -43.09
CA LEU A 266 8.03 -5.58 -44.28
C LEU A 266 7.67 -4.16 -44.75
N LEU A 267 7.67 -3.18 -43.84
CA LEU A 267 7.36 -1.77 -44.16
C LEU A 267 8.58 -1.01 -44.71
N THR A 268 9.78 -1.57 -44.54
CA THR A 268 11.06 -0.96 -44.92
C THR A 268 11.83 -1.86 -45.90
N PRO A 269 11.27 -2.16 -47.08
CA PRO A 269 11.90 -3.06 -48.04
C PRO A 269 13.23 -2.49 -48.54
N ASN A 270 14.23 -3.37 -48.68
CA ASN A 270 15.58 -3.05 -49.18
C ASN A 270 16.44 -2.12 -48.30
N ILE A 271 15.95 -1.71 -47.12
CA ILE A 271 16.73 -0.90 -46.18
C ILE A 271 17.81 -1.74 -45.49
N ILE A 272 17.43 -2.94 -45.04
CA ILE A 272 18.36 -3.84 -44.35
C ILE A 272 19.06 -4.76 -45.35
N PRO A 273 20.40 -4.72 -45.47
CA PRO A 273 21.15 -5.56 -46.40
C PRO A 273 21.09 -7.04 -46.00
N LYS A 274 21.24 -7.92 -46.99
CA LYS A 274 21.32 -9.36 -46.78
C LYS A 274 22.62 -9.71 -46.04
N GLY A 275 22.49 -10.19 -44.80
CA GLY A 275 23.62 -10.56 -43.95
C GLY A 275 23.35 -10.29 -42.48
N PHE A 276 24.37 -10.49 -41.64
CA PHE A 276 24.30 -10.13 -40.23
C PHE A 276 24.43 -8.61 -40.07
N MET A 277 23.55 -8.03 -39.25
CA MET A 277 23.59 -6.63 -38.85
C MET A 277 23.23 -6.53 -37.37
N ASP A 278 23.87 -5.60 -36.67
CA ASP A 278 23.54 -5.26 -35.28
C ASP A 278 22.06 -4.85 -35.15
N GLY A 279 21.38 -5.38 -34.13
CA GLY A 279 19.93 -5.20 -33.97
C GLY A 279 19.53 -3.74 -33.74
N LYS A 280 20.34 -2.98 -33.00
CA LYS A 280 20.09 -1.56 -32.75
C LYS A 280 20.21 -0.76 -34.04
N LYS A 281 21.31 -0.92 -34.78
CA LYS A 281 21.53 -0.23 -36.06
C LYS A 281 20.46 -0.56 -37.10
N ALA A 282 20.04 -1.82 -37.16
CA ALA A 282 18.95 -2.23 -38.05
C ALA A 282 17.65 -1.48 -37.71
N CYS A 283 17.30 -1.38 -36.42
CA CYS A 283 16.12 -0.64 -35.99
C CYS A 283 16.23 0.86 -36.27
N GLU A 284 17.40 1.48 -36.05
CA GLU A 284 17.64 2.89 -36.37
C GLU A 284 17.42 3.17 -37.87
N GLN A 285 17.99 2.35 -38.77
CA GLN A 285 17.78 2.48 -40.20
C GLN A 285 16.32 2.29 -40.63
N MET A 286 15.62 1.34 -40.01
CA MET A 286 14.18 1.14 -40.26
C MET A 286 13.37 2.35 -39.82
N ILE A 287 13.67 2.92 -38.66
CA ILE A 287 13.00 4.11 -38.14
C ILE A 287 13.22 5.31 -39.06
N ASP A 288 14.46 5.53 -39.51
CA ASP A 288 14.81 6.63 -40.42
C ASP A 288 14.06 6.48 -41.76
N ALA A 289 13.96 5.27 -42.28
CA ALA A 289 13.22 4.98 -43.53
C ALA A 289 11.69 5.14 -43.38
N LEU A 290 11.16 4.98 -42.17
CA LEU A 290 9.75 5.24 -41.84
C LEU A 290 9.47 6.71 -41.56
N GLU A 291 10.51 7.56 -41.52
CA GLU A 291 10.41 9.00 -41.25
C GLU A 291 9.64 9.31 -39.95
N LEU A 292 9.84 8.47 -38.91
CA LEU A 292 9.17 8.70 -37.63
C LEU A 292 9.71 9.97 -36.96
N ASP A 293 8.80 10.79 -36.44
CA ASP A 293 9.18 11.97 -35.65
C ASP A 293 10.02 11.55 -34.43
N HIS A 294 11.22 12.13 -34.31
CA HIS A 294 12.14 11.91 -33.19
C HIS A 294 11.53 12.21 -31.83
N ASN A 295 10.42 12.96 -31.73
CA ASN A 295 9.72 13.18 -30.47
C ASN A 295 8.86 11.97 -30.05
N LEU A 296 8.52 11.07 -30.97
CA LEU A 296 7.63 9.92 -30.72
C LEU A 296 8.35 8.71 -30.15
N PHE A 297 9.67 8.62 -30.29
CA PHE A 297 10.44 7.45 -29.88
C PHE A 297 11.77 7.80 -29.20
N ARG A 298 12.32 6.83 -28.46
CA ARG A 298 13.70 6.83 -27.96
C ARG A 298 14.32 5.45 -28.18
N VAL A 299 15.55 5.41 -28.68
CA VAL A 299 16.29 4.16 -28.87
C VAL A 299 17.17 3.93 -27.63
N GLY A 300 16.88 2.87 -26.88
CA GLY A 300 17.65 2.47 -25.72
C GLY A 300 18.92 1.67 -26.07
N GLN A 301 19.37 0.86 -25.12
CA GLN A 301 20.47 -0.10 -25.32
C GLN A 301 19.98 -1.45 -25.86
N SER A 302 18.77 -1.86 -25.51
CA SER A 302 18.21 -3.17 -25.89
C SER A 302 16.83 -3.11 -26.54
N LYS A 303 16.12 -1.99 -26.39
CA LYS A 303 14.73 -1.80 -26.83
C LYS A 303 14.51 -0.42 -27.45
N ILE A 304 13.42 -0.29 -28.18
CA ILE A 304 12.87 0.98 -28.65
C ILE A 304 11.68 1.33 -27.77
N PHE A 305 11.61 2.58 -27.37
CA PHE A 305 10.58 3.15 -26.52
C PHE A 305 9.73 4.11 -27.35
N PHE A 306 8.41 4.02 -27.24
CA PHE A 306 7.44 4.79 -28.01
C PHE A 306 6.45 5.50 -27.10
N ARG A 307 6.00 6.68 -27.54
CA ARG A 307 4.86 7.36 -26.93
C ARG A 307 3.57 6.55 -27.13
N ALA A 308 2.58 6.82 -26.29
CA ALA A 308 1.27 6.20 -26.43
C ALA A 308 0.62 6.53 -27.78
N GLY A 309 0.15 5.50 -28.50
CA GLY A 309 -0.59 5.64 -29.76
C GLY A 309 0.23 5.58 -31.05
N VAL A 310 1.56 5.40 -30.95
CA VAL A 310 2.47 5.09 -32.06
C VAL A 310 2.49 3.59 -32.29
#